data_AF-A0A9W8D7L7-F1
#
_entry.id   AF-A0A9W8D7L7-F1
#
_cell.length_a   1.000
_cell.length_b   1.000
_cell.length_c   1.000
_cell.angle_alpha   90.00
_cell.angle_beta   90.00
_cell.angle_gamma   90.00
#
_symmetry.space_group_name_H-M   'P 1'
#
loop_
_entity.id
_entity.type
_entity.pdbx_description
1 polymer ?
#
loop_
_entity_poly.entity_id
_entity_poly.type
_entity_poly.pdbx_seq_one_letter_code
_entity_poly.pdbx_strand_id
1 'polypeptide(L)'
;MDGQLEVTKKQFPRHKLFNRELPTLMYGFGDSSPSQPESVDVLEDILIDYINTTCVEAARVAGRRSKVTVDDFKFVLRKDPKKLARVEELLAMNKEIESARTLF
;
A
#
# COMPACT_ATOMS: atom_id res chain seq x y z
N MET A 1 -2.59 -30.52 14.57
CA MET A 1 -2.45 -29.22 15.28
C MET A 1 -1.94 -28.21 14.25
N ASP A 2 -2.86 -27.62 13.50
CA ASP A 2 -2.55 -26.70 12.41
C ASP A 2 -2.26 -25.30 12.97
N GLY A 3 -0.98 -25.01 13.21
CA GLY A 3 -0.53 -23.68 13.58
C GLY A 3 -0.64 -22.72 12.41
N GLN A 4 -1.81 -22.11 12.22
CA GLN A 4 -1.94 -20.88 11.45
C GLN A 4 -1.39 -19.72 12.31
N LEU A 5 -0.45 -18.96 11.76
CA LEU A 5 -0.06 -17.67 12.33
C LEU A 5 -1.27 -16.75 12.30
N GLU A 6 -1.76 -16.34 13.47
CA GLU A 6 -2.88 -15.41 13.58
C GLU A 6 -2.39 -14.00 13.23
N VAL A 7 -2.53 -13.61 11.96
CA VAL A 7 -2.19 -12.26 11.51
C VAL A 7 -3.37 -11.33 11.77
N THR A 8 -3.22 -10.46 12.75
CA THR A 8 -4.21 -9.45 13.13
C THR A 8 -3.82 -8.06 12.61
N LYS A 9 -4.83 -7.19 12.42
CA LYS A 9 -4.56 -5.77 12.16
C LYS A 9 -3.80 -5.18 13.34
N LYS A 10 -2.76 -4.40 13.08
CA LYS A 10 -2.08 -3.63 14.10
C LYS A 10 -2.83 -2.33 14.32
N GLN A 11 -3.05 -1.94 15.57
CA GLN A 11 -3.54 -0.61 15.88
C GLN A 11 -2.37 0.38 15.69
N PHE A 12 -2.55 1.30 14.76
CA PHE A 12 -1.65 2.44 14.62
C PHE A 12 -2.21 3.58 15.47
N PRO A 13 -1.35 4.36 16.15
CA PRO A 13 -1.81 5.59 16.76
C PRO A 13 -2.41 6.47 15.65
N ARG A 14 -3.65 6.94 15.86
CA ARG A 14 -4.29 7.93 14.97
C ARG A 14 -3.56 9.25 15.12
N HIS A 15 -2.50 9.42 14.35
CA HIS A 15 -1.66 10.61 14.37
C HIS A 15 -1.17 10.88 12.97
N LYS A 16 -1.70 11.88 12.28
CA LYS A 16 -1.05 12.76 11.27
C LYS A 16 0.22 12.22 10.60
N LEU A 17 0.19 10.98 10.10
CA LEU A 17 1.32 10.27 9.50
C LEU A 17 1.56 10.80 8.09
N PHE A 18 0.48 11.16 7.41
CA PHE A 18 0.44 11.56 6.01
C PHE A 18 -0.20 12.93 5.82
N ASN A 19 -0.49 13.65 6.90
CA ASN A 19 -1.20 14.94 6.89
C ASN A 19 -0.47 16.02 6.05
N ARG A 20 0.82 15.84 5.74
CA ARG A 20 1.59 16.73 4.84
C ARG A 20 1.47 16.32 3.36
N GLU A 21 1.52 15.01 3.09
CA GLU A 21 1.54 14.44 1.74
C GLU A 21 0.12 14.28 1.15
N LEU A 22 -0.86 13.93 1.98
CA LEU A 22 -2.25 13.68 1.56
C LEU A 22 -2.89 14.89 0.86
N PRO A 23 -2.82 16.12 1.37
CA PRO A 23 -3.44 17.27 0.70
C PRO A 23 -2.90 17.50 -0.71
N THR A 24 -1.59 17.25 -0.91
CA THR A 24 -0.96 17.37 -2.23
C THR A 24 -1.48 16.28 -3.18
N LEU A 25 -1.64 15.07 -2.68
CA LEU A 25 -2.22 13.96 -3.45
C LEU A 25 -3.69 14.24 -3.80
N MET A 26 -4.49 14.67 -2.82
CA MET A 26 -5.90 15.03 -3.00
C MET A 26 -6.07 16.11 -4.06
N TYR A 27 -5.26 17.17 -4.02
CA TYR A 27 -5.23 18.19 -5.06
C TYR A 27 -4.87 17.62 -6.44
N GLY A 28 -3.89 16.70 -6.51
CA GLY A 28 -3.55 15.98 -7.74
C GLY A 28 -4.68 15.13 -8.31
N PHE A 29 -5.66 14.73 -7.48
CA PHE A 29 -6.89 14.05 -7.87
C PHE A 29 -8.09 14.99 -8.05
N GLY A 30 -7.88 16.31 -7.98
CA GLY A 30 -8.90 17.33 -8.27
C GLY A 30 -9.60 17.95 -7.05
N ASP A 31 -9.09 17.74 -5.84
CA ASP A 31 -9.58 18.42 -4.63
C ASP A 31 -9.19 19.92 -4.58
N SER A 32 -9.75 20.69 -3.65
CA SER A 32 -9.39 22.09 -3.42
C SER A 32 -7.99 22.28 -2.84
N SER A 33 -7.41 23.47 -3.03
CA SER A 33 -6.15 23.88 -2.37
C SER A 33 -6.37 25.15 -1.54
N PRO A 34 -6.21 25.11 -0.20
CA PRO A 34 -5.91 23.91 0.60
C PRO A 34 -7.09 22.92 0.66
N SER A 35 -6.78 21.62 0.82
CA SER A 35 -7.78 20.60 1.13
C SER A 35 -8.40 20.85 2.51
N GLN A 36 -9.66 20.45 2.68
CA GLN A 36 -10.33 20.56 3.99
C GLN A 36 -9.64 19.64 5.01
N PRO A 37 -9.23 20.14 6.19
CA PRO A 37 -8.52 19.34 7.20
C PRO A 37 -9.27 18.08 7.63
N GLU A 38 -10.58 18.18 7.80
CA GLU A 38 -11.44 17.06 8.20
C GLU A 38 -11.46 15.96 7.12
N SER A 39 -11.47 16.34 5.84
CA SER A 39 -11.38 15.39 4.73
C SER A 39 -10.02 14.70 4.67
N VAL A 40 -8.94 15.44 4.98
CA VAL A 40 -7.59 14.89 5.07
C VAL A 40 -7.50 13.86 6.18
N ASP A 41 -8.02 14.18 7.37
CA ASP A 41 -8.02 13.28 8.52
C ASP A 41 -8.84 12.01 8.26
N VAL A 42 -10.02 12.13 7.63
CA VAL A 42 -10.85 10.96 7.26
C VAL A 42 -10.14 10.10 6.20
N LEU A 43 -9.55 10.72 5.18
CA LEU A 43 -8.85 9.99 4.13
C LEU A 43 -7.60 9.29 4.68
N GLU A 44 -6.92 9.88 5.67
CA GLU A 44 -5.82 9.26 6.39
C GLU A 44 -6.27 8.00 7.15
N ASP A 45 -7.38 8.05 7.88
CA ASP A 45 -7.93 6.89 8.57
C ASP A 45 -8.28 5.76 7.57
N ILE A 46 -8.88 6.10 6.43
CA ILE A 46 -9.18 5.14 5.34
C ILE A 46 -7.89 4.54 4.76
N LEU A 47 -6.88 5.37 4.52
CA LEU A 47 -5.61 4.95 3.95
C LEU A 47 -4.88 3.98 4.89
N ILE A 48 -4.83 4.28 6.18
CA ILE A 48 -4.21 3.42 7.20
C ILE A 48 -4.92 2.08 7.27
N ASP A 49 -6.26 2.06 7.28
CA ASP A 49 -7.00 0.80 7.30
C ASP A 49 -6.80 -0.01 6.01
N TYR A 50 -6.76 0.65 4.85
CA TYR A 50 -6.50 0.01 3.57
C TYR A 50 -5.12 -0.66 3.52
N ILE A 51 -4.07 0.06 3.93
CA ILE A 51 -2.69 -0.48 3.98
C ILE A 51 -2.64 -1.67 4.94
N ASN A 52 -3.24 -1.54 6.13
CA ASN A 52 -3.25 -2.62 7.11
C ASN A 52 -3.98 -3.85 6.62
N THR A 53 -5.17 -3.68 6.07
CA THR A 53 -5.96 -4.78 5.53
C THR A 53 -5.18 -5.50 4.43
N THR A 54 -4.59 -4.75 3.50
CA THR A 54 -3.79 -5.31 2.40
C THR A 54 -2.57 -6.08 2.92
N CYS A 55 -1.85 -5.55 3.91
CA CYS A 55 -0.70 -6.22 4.53
C CYS A 55 -1.11 -7.52 5.26
N VAL A 56 -2.23 -7.50 5.99
CA VAL A 56 -2.75 -8.70 6.68
C VAL A 56 -3.15 -9.76 5.65
N GLU A 57 -3.81 -9.38 4.56
CA GLU A 57 -4.17 -10.31 3.49
C GLU A 57 -2.92 -10.90 2.81
N ALA A 58 -1.92 -10.07 2.50
CA ALA A 58 -0.67 -10.53 1.91
C ALA A 58 0.08 -11.49 2.85
N ALA A 59 0.10 -11.21 4.15
CA ALA A 59 0.69 -12.10 5.15
C ALA A 59 -0.08 -13.43 5.26
N ARG A 60 -1.41 -13.43 5.13
CA ARG A 60 -2.20 -14.67 5.06
C ARG A 60 -1.88 -15.50 3.82
N VAL A 61 -1.66 -14.84 2.67
CA VAL A 61 -1.21 -15.51 1.44
C VAL A 61 0.20 -16.08 1.61
N ALA A 62 1.09 -15.34 2.28
CA ALA A 62 2.43 -15.82 2.62
C ALA A 62 2.40 -17.07 3.52
N GLY A 63 1.37 -17.18 4.36
CA GLY A 63 1.10 -18.36 5.17
C GLY A 63 2.21 -18.62 6.18
N ARG A 64 2.91 -19.75 6.04
CA ARG A 64 4.01 -20.15 6.93
C ARG A 64 5.36 -19.53 6.56
N ARG A 65 5.44 -18.79 5.44
CA ARG A 65 6.70 -18.15 5.05
C ARG A 65 7.07 -17.07 6.05
N SER A 66 8.36 -16.98 6.35
CA SER A 66 8.91 -15.99 7.28
C SER A 66 8.89 -14.56 6.73
N LYS A 67 8.70 -14.40 5.42
CA LYS A 67 8.68 -13.10 4.73
C LYS A 67 7.54 -13.05 3.72
N VAL A 68 6.85 -11.92 3.73
CA VAL A 68 5.91 -11.50 2.69
C VAL A 68 6.71 -11.05 1.47
N THR A 69 6.30 -11.46 0.28
CA THR A 69 6.94 -11.12 -1.00
C THR A 69 6.00 -10.27 -1.86
N VAL A 70 6.53 -9.71 -2.95
CA VAL A 70 5.74 -8.93 -3.91
C VAL A 70 4.62 -9.77 -4.54
N ASP A 71 4.86 -11.06 -4.79
CA ASP A 71 3.86 -11.97 -5.34
C ASP A 71 2.65 -12.17 -4.41
N ASP A 72 2.83 -12.04 -3.09
CA ASP A 72 1.72 -12.06 -2.13
C ASP A 72 0.77 -10.89 -2.36
N PHE A 73 1.31 -9.69 -2.52
CA PHE A 73 0.54 -8.50 -2.83
C PHE A 73 -0.13 -8.60 -4.20
N LYS A 74 0.57 -9.12 -5.21
CA LYS A 74 0.00 -9.37 -6.54
C LYS A 74 -1.17 -10.36 -6.47
N PHE A 75 -1.06 -11.40 -5.65
CA PHE A 75 -2.15 -12.34 -5.43
C PHE A 75 -3.34 -11.68 -4.72
N VAL A 76 -3.12 -10.87 -3.69
CA VAL A 76 -4.19 -10.08 -3.04
C VAL A 76 -4.92 -9.21 -4.07
N LEU A 77 -4.17 -8.52 -4.94
CA LEU A 77 -4.71 -7.62 -5.96
C LEU A 77 -5.24 -8.31 -7.22
N ARG A 78 -5.20 -9.65 -7.32
CA ARG A 78 -5.53 -10.39 -8.55
C ARG A 78 -6.93 -10.14 -9.13
N LYS A 79 -7.86 -9.66 -8.30
CA LYS A 79 -9.24 -9.33 -8.70
C LYS A 79 -9.43 -7.87 -9.10
N ASP A 80 -8.40 -7.03 -8.92
CA ASP A 80 -8.37 -5.64 -9.36
C ASP A 80 -7.33 -5.49 -10.49
N PRO A 81 -7.73 -5.70 -11.76
CA PRO A 81 -6.79 -5.72 -12.88
C PRO A 81 -6.06 -4.39 -13.06
N LYS A 82 -6.67 -3.26 -12.66
CA LYS A 82 -6.04 -1.93 -12.76
C LYS A 82 -4.91 -1.80 -11.76
N LYS A 83 -5.14 -2.14 -10.49
CA LYS A 83 -4.09 -2.10 -9.46
C LYS A 83 -2.99 -3.12 -9.74
N LEU A 84 -3.35 -4.33 -10.18
CA LEU A 84 -2.35 -5.35 -10.52
C LEU A 84 -1.46 -4.90 -11.68
N ALA A 85 -2.05 -4.39 -12.77
CA ALA A 85 -1.28 -3.86 -13.90
C ALA A 85 -0.35 -2.71 -13.46
N ARG A 86 -0.83 -1.81 -12.60
CA ARG A 86 -0.02 -0.71 -12.08
C ARG A 86 1.17 -1.21 -11.25
N VAL A 87 1.00 -2.27 -10.45
CA VAL A 87 2.12 -2.86 -9.70
C VAL A 87 3.18 -3.41 -10.65
N GLU A 88 2.79 -4.15 -11.68
CA GLU A 88 3.73 -4.72 -12.67
C GLU A 88 4.50 -3.61 -13.41
N GLU A 89 3.80 -2.56 -13.83
CA GLU A 89 4.40 -1.39 -14.49
C GLU A 89 5.46 -0.72 -13.60
N LEU A 90 5.15 -0.47 -12.33
CA LEU A 90 6.07 0.16 -11.38
C LEU A 90 7.30 -0.70 -11.11
N LEU A 91 7.13 -2.03 -11.02
CA LEU A 91 8.26 -2.96 -10.85
C LEU A 91 9.16 -3.00 -12.08
N ALA A 92 8.57 -3.00 -13.29
CA ALA A 92 9.31 -2.94 -14.55
C ALA A 92 10.12 -1.65 -14.64
N MET A 93 9.49 -0.50 -14.37
CA MET A 93 10.15 0.81 -14.37
C MET A 93 11.28 0.88 -13.34
N ASN A 94 11.09 0.35 -12.13
CA ASN A 94 12.15 0.32 -11.13
C ASN A 94 13.34 -0.53 -11.59
N LYS A 95 13.09 -1.68 -12.24
CA LYS A 95 14.15 -2.53 -12.81
C LYS A 95 14.92 -1.81 -13.92
N GLU A 96 14.25 -1.03 -14.76
CA GLU A 96 14.91 -0.21 -15.78
C GLU A 96 15.82 0.85 -15.15
N ILE A 97 15.33 1.55 -14.12
CA ILE A 97 16.11 2.55 -13.37
C ILE A 97 17.34 1.91 -12.72
N GLU A 98 17.18 0.75 -12.08
CA GLU A 98 18.28 0.01 -11.47
C GLU A 98 19.31 -0.43 -12.51
N SER A 99 18.86 -0.95 -13.65
CA SER A 99 19.76 -1.35 -14.75
C SER A 99 20.53 -0.15 -15.30
N ALA A 100 19.87 0.99 -15.49
CA ALA A 100 20.51 2.22 -15.95
C ALA A 100 21.59 2.71 -14.97
N ARG A 101 21.35 2.60 -13.66
CA ARG A 101 22.34 2.96 -12.62
C ARG A 101 23.59 2.09 -12.63
N THR A 102 23.53 0.86 -13.14
CA THR A 102 24.69 -0.04 -13.21
C THR A 102 25.56 0.17 -14.44
N LEU A 103 25.07 0.92 -15.43
CA LEU A 103 25.77 1.19 -16.69
C LEU A 103 26.68 2.44 -16.64
N PHE A 104 26.60 3.23 -15.56
CA PHE A 104 27.39 4.44 -15.30
C PHE A 104 28.13 4.32 -13.97
#